data_AF-A0A4V1J0G5-F1
#
_entry.id   AF-A0A4V1J0G5-F1
#
_cell.length_a   1.000
_cell.length_b   1.000
_cell.length_c   1.000
_cell.angle_alpha   90.00
_cell.angle_beta   90.00
_cell.angle_gamma   90.00
#
_symmetry.space_group_name_H-M   'P 1'
#
loop_
_entity.id
_entity.type
_entity.pdbx_description
1 polymer ?
#
loop_
_entity_poly.entity_id
_entity_poly.type
_entity_poly.pdbx_seq_one_letter_code
_entity_poly.pdbx_strand_id
1 'polypeptide(L)'
;MLYITLYPKVWRNTYISENALMPDYASTTFNINHWEQMKKIKSNFHSNLSFEDIQSLLPKHFCTFSDERYFSIQIPAYRTDGTEAVIFGFPFKESNIWGISMGVVLSNLFSSFNYMAKDVHLVFYRESLKDWLHSYYLEKEIVDIDEQECFGGILQAGLVLDIELPKESEQGKAYVKYEGPDGLLPNLDLLNSFFRIASGHGNIGLSSISYLLNNDVVGYFKGLFSILFSLGTRAIFHDSEHHGALLKYRIEAFTLGMMDSDGKNPNIDTRLYDLFPMIESLWRSVNNILERFHQSFFFYLLPDQLHYISISYYMPAVGLFILSQAIMSDISKHHTYDTLARFMLIAWIVTVSSYDFALVYICSPLFYITLLK
;
A
#
# COMPACT_ATOMS: atom_id res chain seq x y z
N MET A 1 -25.03 2.10 -1.77
CA MET A 1 -23.67 1.52 -1.86
C MET A 1 -23.51 0.63 -3.09
N LEU A 2 -24.29 -0.47 -3.23
CA LEU A 2 -24.27 -1.35 -4.42
C LEU A 2 -24.42 -0.59 -5.76
N TYR A 3 -25.26 0.44 -5.83
CA TYR A 3 -25.47 1.21 -7.08
C TYR A 3 -24.24 2.03 -7.55
N ILE A 4 -23.41 2.52 -6.62
CA ILE A 4 -22.22 3.34 -6.94
C ILE A 4 -21.10 2.47 -7.51
N THR A 5 -20.99 1.23 -7.02
CA THR A 5 -20.08 0.20 -7.55
C THR A 5 -20.55 -0.39 -8.88
N LEU A 6 -21.84 -0.20 -9.23
CA LEU A 6 -22.48 -0.79 -10.42
C LEU A 6 -22.38 0.10 -11.69
N TYR A 7 -21.97 1.37 -11.58
CA TYR A 7 -21.89 2.28 -12.73
C TYR A 7 -20.44 2.68 -13.08
N PRO A 8 -19.85 2.16 -14.17
CA PRO A 8 -18.47 2.45 -14.58
C PRO A 8 -18.24 3.94 -14.94
N LYS A 9 -19.30 4.70 -15.23
CA LYS A 9 -19.19 6.15 -15.49
C LYS A 9 -18.80 6.97 -14.25
N VAL A 10 -18.91 6.39 -13.05
CA VAL A 10 -18.48 7.02 -11.79
C VAL A 10 -17.00 6.75 -11.52
N TRP A 11 -16.44 5.72 -12.15
CA TRP A 11 -15.04 5.33 -11.97
C TRP A 11 -14.17 6.37 -12.68
N ARG A 12 -13.34 7.07 -11.90
CA ARG A 12 -12.40 8.03 -12.46
C ARG A 12 -11.09 7.32 -12.72
N ASN A 13 -10.44 7.64 -13.83
CA ASN A 13 -9.07 7.24 -14.06
C ASN A 13 -8.20 7.74 -12.91
N THR A 14 -7.31 6.88 -12.43
CA THR A 14 -6.28 7.28 -11.50
C THR A 14 -5.39 8.32 -12.16
N TYR A 15 -5.04 9.35 -11.39
CA TYR A 15 -4.07 10.37 -11.79
C TYR A 15 -3.15 10.60 -10.60
N ILE A 16 -2.01 11.22 -10.87
CA ILE A 16 -1.05 11.60 -9.84
C ILE A 16 -1.16 13.11 -9.70
N SER A 17 -1.55 13.55 -8.52
CA SER A 17 -1.72 14.95 -8.16
C SER A 17 -0.48 15.53 -7.48
N GLU A 18 0.33 14.68 -6.85
CA GLU A 18 1.55 15.10 -6.17
C GLU A 18 2.59 15.69 -7.11
N ASN A 19 3.14 16.84 -6.69
CA ASN A 19 4.21 17.50 -7.41
C ASN A 19 5.50 16.66 -7.32
N ALA A 20 6.24 16.62 -8.42
CA ALA A 20 7.51 15.89 -8.56
C ALA A 20 7.44 14.36 -8.36
N LEU A 21 6.25 13.78 -8.16
CA LEU A 21 6.05 12.33 -8.20
C LEU A 21 5.99 11.85 -9.65
N MET A 22 7.14 11.40 -10.17
CA MET A 22 7.31 11.03 -11.57
C MET A 22 7.57 9.52 -11.72
N PRO A 23 6.52 8.68 -11.77
CA PRO A 23 6.68 7.24 -11.96
C PRO A 23 7.34 6.93 -13.30
N ASP A 24 8.31 6.01 -13.25
CA ASP A 24 9.00 5.47 -14.43
C ASP A 24 9.74 6.51 -15.29
N TYR A 25 10.13 7.64 -14.70
CA TYR A 25 10.84 8.69 -15.43
C TYR A 25 12.34 8.39 -15.66
N ALA A 26 12.93 7.55 -14.82
CA ALA A 26 14.37 7.24 -14.85
C ALA A 26 14.61 5.73 -14.97
N SER A 27 15.57 5.36 -15.82
CA SER A 27 15.96 3.96 -16.05
C SER A 27 16.54 3.31 -14.81
N THR A 28 16.08 2.12 -14.45
CA THR A 28 16.55 1.34 -13.30
C THR A 28 18.01 0.90 -13.47
N THR A 29 18.70 0.73 -12.34
CA THR A 29 20.10 0.27 -12.27
C THR A 29 20.20 -1.22 -11.99
N PHE A 30 19.07 -1.85 -11.61
CA PHE A 30 19.01 -3.27 -11.38
C PHE A 30 19.49 -4.06 -12.60
N ASN A 31 20.35 -5.04 -12.32
CA ASN A 31 21.09 -5.82 -13.31
C ASN A 31 21.02 -7.29 -12.92
N ILE A 32 21.35 -8.18 -13.86
CA ILE A 32 21.34 -9.62 -13.63
C ILE A 32 22.29 -10.06 -12.50
N ASN A 33 23.38 -9.32 -12.26
CA ASN A 33 24.32 -9.58 -11.16
C ASN A 33 23.64 -9.43 -9.79
N HIS A 34 22.76 -8.42 -9.63
CA HIS A 34 22.01 -8.22 -8.39
C HIS A 34 21.01 -9.36 -8.17
N TRP A 35 20.39 -9.86 -9.24
CA TRP A 35 19.54 -11.04 -9.20
C TRP A 35 20.28 -12.30 -8.75
N GLU A 36 21.48 -12.55 -9.30
CA GLU A 36 22.33 -13.67 -8.89
C GLU A 36 22.78 -13.57 -7.43
N GLN A 37 23.09 -12.36 -6.95
CA GLN A 37 23.39 -12.10 -5.54
C GLN A 37 22.21 -12.49 -4.64
N MET A 38 20.98 -12.10 -5.01
CA MET A 38 19.79 -12.49 -4.25
C MET A 38 19.62 -14.01 -4.19
N LYS A 39 19.82 -14.71 -5.31
CA LYS A 39 19.75 -16.18 -5.36
C LYS A 39 20.80 -16.83 -4.45
N LYS A 40 22.02 -16.30 -4.43
CA LYS A 40 23.11 -16.77 -3.57
C LYS A 40 22.79 -16.54 -2.09
N ILE A 41 22.25 -15.38 -1.74
CA ILE A 41 21.84 -15.04 -0.37
C ILE A 41 20.73 -16.01 0.07
N LYS A 42 19.71 -16.22 -0.77
CA LYS A 42 18.66 -17.21 -0.52
C LYS A 42 19.21 -18.61 -0.29
N SER A 43 20.17 -19.08 -1.09
CA SER A 43 20.74 -20.42 -0.91
C SER A 43 21.55 -20.57 0.36
N ASN A 44 22.13 -19.48 0.87
CA ASN A 44 22.92 -19.50 2.10
C ASN A 44 22.05 -19.54 3.37
N PHE A 45 20.82 -19.02 3.27
CA PHE A 45 19.88 -19.03 4.37
C PHE A 45 19.20 -20.40 4.51
N HIS A 46 19.78 -21.25 5.36
CA HIS A 46 19.16 -22.48 5.87
C HIS A 46 18.54 -22.25 7.26
N SER A 47 17.75 -23.22 7.73
CA SER A 47 16.68 -23.18 8.75
C SER A 47 17.03 -22.67 10.18
N ASN A 48 17.69 -21.53 10.32
CA ASN A 48 17.83 -20.71 11.52
C ASN A 48 18.40 -19.34 11.10
N LEU A 49 17.51 -18.46 10.63
CA LEU A 49 17.86 -17.10 10.24
C LEU A 49 18.24 -16.26 11.48
N SER A 50 19.49 -15.78 11.58
CA SER A 50 19.89 -14.83 12.62
C SER A 50 20.07 -13.40 12.06
N PHE A 51 19.93 -12.38 12.90
CA PHE A 51 20.23 -11.00 12.49
C PHE A 51 21.73 -10.79 12.25
N GLU A 52 22.59 -11.56 12.92
CA GLU A 52 24.05 -11.53 12.74
C GLU A 52 24.44 -11.90 11.30
N ASP A 53 23.76 -12.89 10.71
CA ASP A 53 23.99 -13.29 9.32
C ASP A 53 23.69 -12.14 8.36
N ILE A 54 22.58 -11.41 8.56
CA ILE A 54 22.24 -10.23 7.76
C ILE A 54 23.28 -9.13 7.98
N GLN A 55 23.62 -8.82 9.24
CA GLN A 55 24.57 -7.77 9.57
C GLN A 55 25.92 -7.98 8.89
N SER A 56 26.36 -9.24 8.74
CA SER A 56 27.60 -9.59 8.04
C SER A 56 27.58 -9.28 6.53
N LEU A 57 26.39 -9.31 5.91
CA LEU A 57 26.17 -9.09 4.48
C LEU A 57 25.90 -7.61 4.15
N LEU A 58 25.61 -6.80 5.16
CA LEU A 58 25.35 -5.37 4.99
C LEU A 58 26.65 -4.55 4.92
N PRO A 59 26.58 -3.38 4.26
CA PRO A 59 27.71 -2.47 4.21
C PRO A 59 28.06 -1.92 5.61
N LYS A 60 29.31 -2.09 6.02
CA LYS A 60 29.80 -1.80 7.40
C LYS A 60 29.94 -0.32 7.76
N HIS A 61 29.80 0.58 6.79
CA HIS A 61 30.06 2.01 6.97
C HIS A 61 28.81 2.82 7.37
N PHE A 62 27.71 2.13 7.66
CA PHE A 62 26.43 2.75 7.93
C PHE A 62 25.94 2.48 9.34
N CYS A 63 25.12 3.40 9.83
CA CYS A 63 24.41 3.27 11.09
C CYS A 63 23.56 1.99 11.10
N THR A 64 23.83 1.11 12.06
CA THR A 64 23.04 -0.10 12.27
C THR A 64 22.52 -0.13 13.70
N PHE A 65 21.26 -0.49 13.85
CA PHE A 65 20.61 -0.69 15.14
C PHE A 65 20.11 -2.12 15.20
N SER A 66 20.50 -2.84 16.25
CA SER A 66 20.14 -4.24 16.47
C SER A 66 19.49 -4.38 17.83
N ASP A 67 18.27 -4.90 17.85
CA ASP A 67 17.52 -5.34 19.02
C ASP A 67 17.09 -6.81 18.80
N GLU A 68 16.63 -7.49 19.85
CA GLU A 68 16.12 -8.87 19.75
C GLU A 68 14.92 -8.98 18.79
N ARG A 69 14.16 -7.88 18.65
CA ARG A 69 12.91 -7.83 17.89
C ARG A 69 13.10 -7.34 16.46
N TYR A 70 14.08 -6.48 16.22
CA TYR A 70 14.31 -5.86 14.93
C TYR A 70 15.79 -5.53 14.71
N PHE A 71 16.16 -5.44 13.44
CA PHE A 71 17.45 -4.98 12.98
C PHE A 71 17.23 -3.94 11.88
N SER A 72 17.90 -2.81 11.97
CA SER A 72 17.76 -1.75 10.97
C SER A 72 19.10 -1.17 10.55
N ILE A 73 19.15 -0.74 9.30
CA ILE A 73 20.27 -0.01 8.72
C ILE A 73 19.76 1.31 8.15
N GLN A 74 20.46 2.40 8.44
CA GLN A 74 20.22 3.71 7.85
C GLN A 74 21.29 4.01 6.80
N ILE A 75 20.85 4.30 5.59
CA ILE A 75 21.68 4.75 4.49
C ILE A 75 21.41 6.26 4.31
N PRO A 76 22.34 7.14 4.72
CA PRO A 76 22.16 8.57 4.62
C PRO A 76 22.30 9.06 3.18
N ALA A 77 21.53 10.09 2.84
CA ALA A 77 21.63 10.80 1.59
C ALA A 77 22.63 11.96 1.73
N TYR A 78 23.88 11.74 1.30
CA TYR A 78 24.99 12.69 1.51
C TYR A 78 24.84 14.09 0.89
N ARG A 79 23.84 14.32 0.03
CA ARG A 79 23.62 15.60 -0.67
C ARG A 79 22.56 16.49 -0.04
N THR A 80 21.87 16.01 0.98
CA THR A 80 20.73 16.66 1.62
C THR A 80 20.97 16.76 3.11
N ASP A 81 20.14 17.54 3.80
CA ASP A 81 20.25 17.84 5.22
C ASP A 81 19.82 16.66 6.12
N GLY A 82 19.51 15.48 5.55
CA GLY A 82 19.08 14.29 6.29
C GLY A 82 17.72 14.44 7.00
N THR A 83 16.95 15.49 6.66
CA THR A 83 15.71 15.84 7.35
C THR A 83 14.52 14.96 6.98
N GLU A 84 14.64 14.18 5.90
CA GLU A 84 13.56 13.36 5.35
C GLU A 84 14.07 11.96 5.04
N ALA A 85 13.21 10.97 5.27
CA ALA A 85 13.58 9.58 5.08
C ALA A 85 12.43 8.74 4.49
N VAL A 86 12.81 7.63 3.87
CA VAL A 86 11.92 6.58 3.33
C VAL A 86 12.23 5.28 4.04
N ILE A 87 11.21 4.50 4.37
CA ILE A 87 11.37 3.21 5.05
C ILE A 87 11.03 2.03 4.15
N PHE A 88 11.87 0.99 4.19
CA PHE A 88 11.53 -0.34 3.71
C PHE A 88 11.42 -1.30 4.86
N GLY A 89 10.27 -1.97 4.97
CA GLY A 89 10.00 -2.98 5.99
C GLY A 89 10.13 -4.39 5.42
N PHE A 90 10.85 -5.25 6.12
CA PHE A 90 11.05 -6.65 5.76
C PHE A 90 10.65 -7.53 6.95
N PRO A 91 9.49 -8.20 6.92
CA PRO A 91 9.17 -9.24 7.89
C PRO A 91 10.25 -10.32 7.89
N PHE A 92 10.93 -10.49 9.02
CA PHE A 92 12.00 -11.45 9.24
C PHE A 92 11.39 -12.82 9.58
N LYS A 93 10.89 -13.48 8.55
CA LYS A 93 10.28 -14.82 8.60
C LYS A 93 10.94 -15.74 7.59
N GLU A 94 10.97 -17.04 7.88
CA GLU A 94 11.45 -18.05 6.92
C GLU A 94 10.64 -18.09 5.63
N SER A 95 9.35 -17.73 5.67
CA SER A 95 8.51 -17.61 4.47
C SER A 95 8.98 -16.48 3.54
N ASN A 96 9.60 -15.43 4.08
CA ASN A 96 9.95 -14.20 3.38
C ASN A 96 11.47 -14.07 3.10
N ILE A 97 12.16 -15.18 2.83
CA ILE A 97 13.60 -15.15 2.49
C ILE A 97 13.89 -14.28 1.26
N TRP A 98 12.97 -14.25 0.28
CA TRP A 98 13.12 -13.40 -0.90
C TRP A 98 13.03 -11.92 -0.56
N GLY A 99 12.11 -11.50 0.31
CA GLY A 99 12.03 -10.13 0.80
C GLY A 99 13.27 -9.75 1.61
N ILE A 100 13.76 -10.63 2.47
CA ILE A 100 15.00 -10.39 3.22
C ILE A 100 16.21 -10.23 2.27
N SER A 101 16.35 -11.14 1.30
CA SER A 101 17.44 -11.10 0.30
C SER A 101 17.37 -9.84 -0.55
N MET A 102 16.16 -9.43 -0.92
CA MET A 102 15.87 -8.16 -1.61
C MET A 102 16.35 -6.97 -0.78
N GLY A 103 16.05 -6.94 0.53
CA GLY A 103 16.51 -5.88 1.43
C GLY A 103 18.03 -5.77 1.52
N VAL A 104 18.73 -6.91 1.60
CA VAL A 104 20.21 -6.94 1.60
C VAL A 104 20.76 -6.39 0.28
N VAL A 105 20.23 -6.80 -0.86
CA VAL A 105 20.70 -6.31 -2.16
C VAL A 105 20.35 -4.84 -2.38
N LEU A 106 19.16 -4.39 -1.95
CA LEU A 106 18.78 -2.97 -1.97
C LEU A 106 19.71 -2.13 -1.10
N SER A 107 20.19 -2.64 0.04
CA SER A 107 21.15 -1.91 0.88
C SER A 107 22.47 -1.63 0.14
N ASN A 108 22.97 -2.63 -0.59
CA ASN A 108 24.18 -2.49 -1.41
C ASN A 108 23.93 -1.59 -2.62
N LEU A 109 22.72 -1.64 -3.19
CA LEU A 109 22.35 -0.78 -4.31
C LEU A 109 22.25 0.69 -3.89
N PHE A 110 21.49 0.99 -2.84
CA PHE A 110 21.28 2.35 -2.35
C PHE A 110 22.56 2.98 -1.82
N SER A 111 23.44 2.20 -1.20
CA SER A 111 24.77 2.70 -0.77
C SER A 111 25.65 3.15 -1.94
N SER A 112 25.39 2.67 -3.16
CA SER A 112 26.10 3.12 -4.37
C SER A 112 25.54 4.42 -4.97
N PHE A 113 24.35 4.86 -4.56
CA PHE A 113 23.68 6.01 -5.14
C PHE A 113 24.12 7.33 -4.48
N ASN A 114 24.70 8.22 -5.29
CA ASN A 114 25.13 9.55 -4.83
C ASN A 114 24.09 10.65 -5.02
N TYR A 115 22.92 10.35 -5.58
CA TYR A 115 21.87 11.33 -5.94
C TYR A 115 20.64 11.26 -5.04
N MET A 116 20.69 10.48 -3.96
CA MET A 116 19.59 10.36 -3.00
C MET A 116 19.27 11.72 -2.40
N ALA A 117 17.97 11.99 -2.25
CA ALA A 117 17.44 13.23 -1.67
C ALA A 117 16.79 12.97 -0.30
N LYS A 118 16.58 11.70 0.05
CA LYS A 118 16.04 11.24 1.32
C LYS A 118 16.86 10.07 1.83
N ASP A 119 17.02 10.02 3.14
CA ASP A 119 17.64 8.89 3.82
C ASP A 119 16.78 7.64 3.63
N VAL A 120 17.42 6.47 3.61
CA VAL A 120 16.72 5.20 3.49
C VAL A 120 16.94 4.37 4.74
N HIS A 121 15.86 4.02 5.43
CA HIS A 121 15.87 3.05 6.52
C HIS A 121 15.39 1.70 6.00
N LEU A 122 16.23 0.67 6.12
CA LEU A 122 15.84 -0.71 5.85
C LEU A 122 15.67 -1.41 7.20
N VAL A 123 14.47 -1.93 7.47
CA VAL A 123 14.11 -2.49 8.78
C VAL A 123 13.66 -3.94 8.62
N PHE A 124 14.42 -4.85 9.22
CA PHE A 124 14.10 -6.26 9.33
C PHE A 124 13.49 -6.50 10.71
N TYR A 125 12.27 -7.02 10.80
CA TYR A 125 11.56 -7.14 12.09
C TYR A 125 10.84 -8.48 12.22
N ARG A 126 10.78 -9.04 13.43
CA ARG A 126 10.13 -10.36 13.66
C ARG A 126 8.62 -10.24 13.76
N GLU A 127 8.14 -9.48 14.75
CA GLU A 127 6.72 -9.43 15.09
C GLU A 127 6.04 -8.20 14.48
N SER A 128 6.51 -7.00 14.83
CA SER A 128 5.88 -5.75 14.41
C SER A 128 6.87 -4.65 14.11
N LEU A 129 6.57 -3.89 13.05
CA LEU A 129 7.29 -2.66 12.75
C LEU A 129 6.99 -1.54 13.77
N LYS A 130 5.94 -1.69 14.59
CA LYS A 130 5.59 -0.75 15.67
C LYS A 130 6.74 -0.60 16.67
N ASP A 131 7.45 -1.69 16.97
CA ASP A 131 8.54 -1.68 17.96
C ASP A 131 9.69 -0.78 17.50
N TRP A 132 10.12 -0.95 16.24
CA TRP A 132 11.14 -0.08 15.65
C TRP A 132 10.65 1.37 15.55
N LEU A 133 9.40 1.60 15.13
CA LEU A 133 8.83 2.95 15.05
C LEU A 133 8.80 3.64 16.41
N HIS A 134 8.48 2.89 17.47
CA HIS A 134 8.46 3.41 18.82
C HIS A 134 9.85 3.89 19.25
N SER A 135 10.87 3.05 19.08
CA SER A 135 12.27 3.44 19.30
C SER A 135 12.68 4.63 18.43
N TYR A 136 12.35 4.60 17.13
CA TYR A 136 12.70 5.66 16.19
C TYR A 136 12.17 7.05 16.58
N TYR A 137 10.98 7.12 17.18
CA TYR A 137 10.37 8.38 17.60
C TYR A 137 10.63 8.74 19.06
N LEU A 138 10.79 7.76 19.97
CA LEU A 138 11.02 8.00 21.39
C LEU A 138 12.49 8.17 21.76
N GLU A 139 13.40 7.42 21.14
CA GLU A 139 14.85 7.51 21.43
C GLU A 139 15.49 8.75 20.79
N LYS A 140 14.67 9.66 20.23
CA LYS A 140 15.10 11.02 19.83
C LYS A 140 15.49 11.89 21.03
N GLU A 141 15.23 11.47 22.26
CA GLU A 141 15.79 12.08 23.46
C GLU A 141 17.06 11.34 23.92
N ILE A 142 18.20 11.76 23.35
CA ILE A 142 19.56 11.69 23.91
C ILE A 142 20.03 10.28 24.29
N VAL A 143 20.64 9.59 23.31
CA VAL A 143 21.64 8.56 23.58
C VAL A 143 22.97 9.06 23.00
N ASP A 144 23.73 9.72 23.86
CA ASP A 144 25.11 10.11 23.63
C ASP A 144 25.96 8.84 23.76
N ILE A 145 26.06 8.08 22.67
CA ILE A 145 27.04 7.01 22.52
C ILE A 145 27.96 7.41 21.38
N ASP A 146 29.23 7.59 21.74
CA ASP A 146 30.40 7.88 20.92
C ASP A 146 30.20 7.74 19.39
N GLU A 147 30.33 8.89 18.70
CA GLU A 147 30.76 9.04 17.30
C GLU A 147 29.94 8.39 16.17
N GLN A 148 28.60 8.48 16.18
CA GLN A 148 27.84 8.81 14.96
C GLN A 148 26.39 9.16 15.33
N GLU A 149 25.99 10.43 15.18
CA GLU A 149 24.59 10.82 15.33
C GLU A 149 23.79 10.25 14.15
N CYS A 150 23.25 9.05 14.34
CA CYS A 150 22.37 8.39 13.37
C CYS A 150 20.99 9.07 13.44
N PHE A 151 20.86 10.23 12.79
CA PHE A 151 19.62 10.99 12.80
C PHE A 151 18.60 10.39 11.85
N GLY A 152 17.47 9.96 12.39
CA GLY A 152 16.30 9.66 11.59
C GLY A 152 15.55 10.92 11.18
N GLY A 153 15.61 11.28 9.89
CA GLY A 153 14.75 12.30 9.29
C GLY A 153 13.25 12.02 9.49
N ILE A 154 12.38 12.85 8.94
CA ILE A 154 10.95 12.56 8.99
C ILE A 154 10.63 11.50 7.94
N LEU A 155 10.08 10.37 8.38
CA LEU A 155 9.59 9.31 7.51
C LEU A 155 8.41 9.83 6.67
N GLN A 156 8.60 9.89 5.36
CA GLN A 156 7.57 10.36 4.43
C GLN A 156 6.72 9.22 3.87
N ALA A 157 7.37 8.14 3.45
CA ALA A 157 6.72 7.00 2.81
C ALA A 157 7.38 5.70 3.25
N GLY A 158 6.61 4.62 3.15
CA GLY A 158 7.07 3.28 3.46
C GLY A 158 6.66 2.23 2.43
N LEU A 159 7.52 1.25 2.21
CA LEU A 159 7.18 0.05 1.45
C LEU A 159 7.50 -1.18 2.28
N VAL A 160 6.52 -2.04 2.53
CA VAL A 160 6.77 -3.33 3.16
C VAL A 160 6.84 -4.40 2.08
N LEU A 161 7.87 -5.24 2.13
CA LEU A 161 8.10 -6.33 1.18
C LEU A 161 7.89 -7.68 1.89
N ASP A 162 6.71 -8.27 1.67
CA ASP A 162 6.26 -9.55 2.23
C ASP A 162 6.11 -10.60 1.13
N ILE A 163 7.25 -11.04 0.60
CA ILE A 163 7.36 -11.98 -0.52
C ILE A 163 7.33 -13.40 0.04
N GLU A 164 6.14 -13.84 0.45
CA GLU A 164 5.93 -15.20 0.97
C GLU A 164 5.75 -16.22 -0.17
N LEU A 165 6.58 -17.27 -0.19
CA LEU A 165 6.34 -18.41 -1.06
C LEU A 165 5.23 -19.30 -0.46
N PRO A 166 4.07 -19.48 -1.12
CA PRO A 166 2.98 -20.34 -0.68
C PRO A 166 3.34 -21.81 -0.76
N LYS A 167 2.55 -22.60 -0.05
CA LYS A 167 2.47 -24.05 -0.22
C LYS A 167 1.42 -24.33 -1.31
N GLU A 168 1.85 -25.02 -2.38
CA GLU A 168 1.16 -25.75 -3.47
C GLU A 168 -0.29 -25.40 -3.95
N SER A 169 -1.10 -24.55 -3.33
CA SER A 169 -2.53 -24.38 -3.67
C SER A 169 -2.97 -22.97 -4.08
N GLU A 170 -2.09 -21.97 -4.08
CA GLU A 170 -2.46 -20.59 -4.42
C GLU A 170 -1.82 -20.12 -5.74
N GLN A 171 -2.64 -19.62 -6.67
CA GLN A 171 -2.20 -19.13 -7.97
C GLN A 171 -1.38 -17.83 -7.86
N GLY A 172 -0.09 -17.90 -7.54
CA GLY A 172 0.99 -17.38 -8.40
C GLY A 172 0.84 -15.94 -8.92
N LYS A 173 0.50 -14.95 -8.09
CA LYS A 173 0.39 -13.54 -8.51
C LYS A 173 0.94 -12.59 -7.44
N ALA A 174 1.55 -11.51 -7.90
CA ALA A 174 1.90 -10.39 -7.03
C ALA A 174 0.60 -9.67 -6.64
N TYR A 175 0.49 -9.27 -5.38
CA TYR A 175 -0.65 -8.55 -4.86
C TYR A 175 -0.16 -7.37 -4.03
N VAL A 176 -0.97 -6.32 -3.99
CA VAL A 176 -0.72 -5.14 -3.16
C VAL A 176 -1.77 -5.12 -2.07
N LYS A 177 -1.32 -5.22 -0.82
CA LYS A 177 -2.12 -4.95 0.37
C LYS A 177 -1.89 -3.50 0.76
N TYR A 178 -2.94 -2.70 0.74
CA TYR A 178 -2.90 -1.28 1.06
C TYR A 178 -3.91 -0.93 2.15
N GLU A 179 -4.57 -1.93 2.74
CA GLU A 179 -5.63 -1.72 3.71
C GLU A 179 -5.02 -1.62 5.11
N GLY A 180 -5.14 -0.47 5.73
CA GLY A 180 -4.67 -0.24 7.08
C GLY A 180 -5.68 -0.63 8.16
N PRO A 181 -5.22 -0.66 9.42
CA PRO A 181 -6.08 -0.85 10.58
C PRO A 181 -7.13 0.26 10.64
N ASP A 182 -8.33 -0.07 11.13
CA ASP A 182 -9.46 0.87 11.29
C ASP A 182 -9.92 1.53 9.97
N GLY A 183 -9.59 0.93 8.82
CA GLY A 183 -9.93 1.48 7.50
C GLY A 183 -9.07 2.67 7.09
N LEU A 184 -7.91 2.86 7.73
CA LEU A 184 -6.88 3.78 7.24
C LEU A 184 -6.39 3.33 5.87
N LEU A 185 -6.24 4.26 4.94
CA LEU A 185 -5.72 4.00 3.61
C LEU A 185 -4.51 4.89 3.37
N PRO A 186 -3.48 4.41 2.67
CA PRO A 186 -2.37 5.25 2.24
C PRO A 186 -2.86 6.29 1.23
N ASN A 187 -2.02 7.28 0.97
CA ASN A 187 -2.22 8.20 -0.12
C ASN A 187 -2.38 7.43 -1.45
N LEU A 188 -3.48 7.72 -2.16
CA LEU A 188 -3.81 7.12 -3.44
C LEU A 188 -2.70 7.34 -4.50
N ASP A 189 -1.98 8.46 -4.46
CA ASP A 189 -0.94 8.80 -5.43
C ASP A 189 0.29 7.89 -5.33
N LEU A 190 0.61 7.41 -4.12
CA LEU A 190 1.65 6.41 -3.90
C LEU A 190 1.28 5.08 -4.58
N LEU A 191 0.03 4.62 -4.41
CA LEU A 191 -0.47 3.40 -5.06
C LEU A 191 -0.58 3.57 -6.58
N ASN A 192 -1.09 4.70 -7.06
CA ASN A 192 -1.23 4.99 -8.48
C ASN A 192 0.13 4.98 -9.17
N SER A 193 1.15 5.55 -8.52
CA SER A 193 2.52 5.53 -9.02
C SER A 193 3.03 4.10 -9.17
N PHE A 194 2.81 3.25 -8.16
CA PHE A 194 3.18 1.85 -8.24
C PHE A 194 2.43 1.09 -9.34
N PHE A 195 1.10 1.23 -9.43
CA PHE A 195 0.31 0.56 -10.47
C PHE A 195 0.69 1.02 -11.88
N ARG A 196 1.03 2.31 -12.05
CA ARG A 196 1.53 2.84 -13.32
C ARG A 196 2.87 2.23 -13.71
N ILE A 197 3.83 2.15 -12.78
CA ILE A 197 5.13 1.49 -13.01
C ILE A 197 4.93 0.03 -13.38
N ALA A 198 4.07 -0.67 -12.62
CA ALA A 198 3.78 -2.07 -12.87
C ALA A 198 3.13 -2.33 -14.24
N SER A 199 2.22 -1.45 -14.67
CA SER A 199 1.58 -1.54 -15.99
C SER A 199 2.59 -1.44 -17.14
N GLY A 200 3.67 -0.68 -16.96
CA GLY A 200 4.76 -0.55 -17.93
C GLY A 200 5.67 -1.77 -18.00
N HIS A 201 5.80 -2.52 -16.90
CA HIS A 201 6.72 -3.65 -16.78
C HIS A 201 6.10 -5.03 -17.11
N GLY A 202 4.86 -5.06 -17.64
CA GLY A 202 4.29 -6.10 -18.53
C GLY A 202 4.11 -7.54 -18.04
N ASN A 203 4.96 -8.06 -17.15
CA ASN A 203 5.07 -9.49 -16.85
C ASN A 203 4.63 -9.86 -15.43
N ILE A 204 4.61 -8.89 -14.51
CA ILE A 204 4.00 -9.11 -13.21
C ILE A 204 2.52 -8.91 -13.40
N GLY A 205 1.84 -10.03 -13.58
CA GLY A 205 0.42 -10.07 -13.34
C GLY A 205 0.16 -9.66 -11.88
N LEU A 206 -0.01 -8.36 -11.65
CA LEU A 206 -0.53 -7.84 -10.40
C LEU A 206 -2.00 -8.22 -10.34
N SER A 207 -2.33 -9.15 -9.45
CA SER A 207 -3.71 -9.28 -9.00
C SER A 207 -3.95 -8.25 -7.91
N SER A 208 -4.40 -7.05 -8.30
CA SER A 208 -5.64 -6.61 -7.67
C SER A 208 -6.76 -7.50 -8.24
N ILE A 209 -7.86 -7.65 -7.54
CA ILE A 209 -9.02 -8.45 -7.99
C ILE A 209 -9.72 -7.71 -9.15
N SER A 210 -9.06 -7.57 -10.29
CA SER A 210 -9.59 -6.86 -11.47
C SER A 210 -8.72 -7.09 -12.70
N TYR A 211 -8.63 -8.34 -13.16
CA TYR A 211 -8.11 -8.59 -14.52
C TYR A 211 -9.17 -8.25 -15.57
N LEU A 212 -8.87 -7.20 -16.35
CA LEU A 212 -8.97 -7.14 -17.80
C LEU A 212 -9.90 -8.18 -18.45
N LEU A 213 -11.18 -7.86 -18.60
CA LEU A 213 -12.01 -8.46 -19.65
C LEU A 213 -13.04 -7.44 -20.15
N ASN A 214 -12.99 -7.21 -21.47
CA ASN A 214 -13.96 -6.48 -22.30
C ASN A 214 -15.34 -7.17 -22.31
N ASN A 215 -15.99 -7.24 -21.15
CA ASN A 215 -17.41 -7.51 -21.05
C ASN A 215 -17.92 -6.74 -19.84
N ASP A 216 -18.49 -5.58 -20.14
CA ASP A 216 -19.13 -4.63 -19.24
C ASP A 216 -19.69 -5.32 -17.98
N VAL A 217 -20.65 -6.24 -18.13
CA VAL A 217 -21.35 -6.87 -17.00
C VAL A 217 -20.46 -7.72 -16.08
N VAL A 218 -19.48 -8.45 -16.63
CA VAL A 218 -18.60 -9.34 -15.86
C VAL A 218 -17.52 -8.56 -15.13
N GLY A 219 -17.02 -7.48 -15.72
CA GLY A 219 -16.12 -6.53 -15.04
C GLY A 219 -16.82 -5.88 -13.84
N TYR A 220 -18.10 -5.56 -13.96
CA TYR A 220 -18.89 -4.91 -12.90
C TYR A 220 -19.07 -5.77 -11.65
N PHE A 221 -19.51 -7.02 -11.82
CA PHE A 221 -19.65 -7.93 -10.68
C PHE A 221 -18.30 -8.18 -10.01
N LYS A 222 -17.22 -8.30 -10.80
CA LYS A 222 -15.88 -8.47 -10.24
C LYS A 222 -15.40 -7.24 -9.46
N GLY A 223 -15.62 -6.03 -9.94
CA GLY A 223 -15.29 -4.80 -9.19
C GLY A 223 -16.09 -4.66 -7.90
N LEU A 224 -17.38 -4.99 -7.93
CA LEU A 224 -18.22 -5.06 -6.73
C LEU A 224 -17.70 -6.13 -5.75
N PHE A 225 -17.40 -7.34 -6.22
CA PHE A 225 -16.85 -8.41 -5.38
C PHE A 225 -15.47 -8.03 -4.83
N SER A 226 -14.63 -7.35 -5.61
CA SER A 226 -13.35 -6.82 -5.15
C SER A 226 -13.56 -5.82 -4.01
N ILE A 227 -14.46 -4.85 -4.18
CA ILE A 227 -14.76 -3.87 -3.15
C ILE A 227 -15.35 -4.55 -1.91
N LEU A 228 -16.32 -5.46 -2.06
CA LEU A 228 -16.91 -6.19 -0.93
C LEU A 228 -15.91 -7.10 -0.23
N PHE A 229 -15.03 -7.76 -0.98
CA PHE A 229 -13.96 -8.58 -0.43
C PHE A 229 -12.97 -7.70 0.32
N SER A 230 -12.56 -6.57 -0.26
CA SER A 230 -11.67 -5.57 0.36
C SER A 230 -12.28 -5.01 1.66
N LEU A 231 -13.57 -4.68 1.66
CA LEU A 231 -14.28 -4.24 2.87
C LEU A 231 -14.45 -5.37 3.90
N GLY A 232 -14.62 -6.61 3.43
CA GLY A 232 -14.69 -7.80 4.27
C GLY A 232 -13.34 -8.11 4.91
N THR A 233 -12.24 -8.01 4.16
CA THR A 233 -10.88 -8.16 4.67
C THR A 233 -10.57 -7.08 5.69
N ARG A 234 -10.96 -5.82 5.45
CA ARG A 234 -10.87 -4.73 6.45
C ARG A 234 -11.58 -5.03 7.77
N ALA A 235 -12.75 -5.67 7.71
CA ALA A 235 -13.54 -5.95 8.90
C ALA A 235 -13.06 -7.18 9.68
N ILE A 236 -12.45 -8.15 9.00
CA ILE A 236 -12.04 -9.43 9.58
C ILE A 236 -10.56 -9.40 10.02
N PHE A 237 -9.68 -8.74 9.26
CA PHE A 237 -8.25 -8.66 9.53
C PHE A 237 -7.90 -7.35 10.24
N HIS A 238 -8.35 -7.24 11.49
CA HIS A 238 -8.23 -6.02 12.31
C HIS A 238 -6.78 -5.66 12.72
N ASP A 239 -5.84 -6.61 12.71
CA ASP A 239 -4.54 -6.43 13.40
C ASP A 239 -3.27 -6.93 12.68
N SER A 240 -3.36 -7.55 11.49
CA SER A 240 -2.22 -8.31 10.94
C SER A 240 -1.41 -7.61 9.85
N GLU A 241 -1.59 -6.31 9.63
CA GLU A 241 -1.00 -5.67 8.45
C GLU A 241 0.33 -5.00 8.80
N HIS A 242 1.40 -5.56 8.26
CA HIS A 242 2.78 -5.10 8.43
C HIS A 242 2.97 -3.58 8.24
N HIS A 243 2.37 -3.03 7.17
CA HIS A 243 2.39 -1.59 6.89
C HIS A 243 1.39 -0.78 7.74
N GLY A 244 0.41 -1.45 8.37
CA GLY A 244 -0.59 -0.81 9.22
C GLY A 244 0.02 -0.05 10.40
N ALA A 245 1.17 -0.50 10.89
CA ALA A 245 1.97 0.23 11.87
C ALA A 245 2.38 1.63 11.37
N LEU A 246 2.83 1.73 10.12
CA LEU A 246 3.28 2.98 9.49
C LEU A 246 2.12 3.96 9.30
N LEU A 247 0.96 3.44 8.84
CA LEU A 247 -0.24 4.24 8.65
C LEU A 247 -0.71 4.89 9.97
N LYS A 248 -0.58 4.21 11.12
CA LYS A 248 -0.89 4.80 12.44
C LYS A 248 0.00 6.01 12.79
N TYR A 249 1.24 6.05 12.30
CA TYR A 249 2.17 7.18 12.44
C TYR A 249 2.04 8.21 11.30
N ARG A 250 1.00 8.12 10.45
CA ARG A 250 0.81 8.97 9.25
C ARG A 250 1.97 8.89 8.26
N ILE A 251 2.57 7.71 8.15
CA ILE A 251 3.57 7.40 7.12
C ILE A 251 2.84 6.62 6.03
N GLU A 252 2.83 7.16 4.82
CA GLU A 252 2.11 6.58 3.69
C GLU A 252 2.79 5.29 3.25
N ALA A 253 2.12 4.14 3.39
CA ALA A 253 2.74 2.86 3.13
C ALA A 253 1.76 1.78 2.65
N PHE A 254 2.31 0.81 1.93
CA PHE A 254 1.60 -0.40 1.53
C PHE A 254 2.52 -1.62 1.62
N THR A 255 1.94 -2.81 1.69
CA THR A 255 2.64 -4.08 1.64
C THR A 255 2.52 -4.67 0.25
N LEU A 256 3.67 -4.92 -0.38
CA LEU A 256 3.75 -5.72 -1.58
C LEU A 256 4.03 -7.16 -1.19
N GLY A 257 3.17 -8.06 -1.66
CA GLY A 257 3.38 -9.49 -1.51
C GLY A 257 3.34 -10.21 -2.84
N MET A 258 3.88 -11.41 -2.86
CA MET A 258 3.81 -12.26 -4.04
C MET A 258 3.63 -13.69 -3.61
N MET A 259 2.46 -14.26 -3.93
CA MET A 259 2.18 -15.67 -3.76
C MET A 259 2.67 -16.42 -5.01
N ASP A 260 3.51 -17.42 -4.82
CA ASP A 260 3.97 -18.42 -5.80
C ASP A 260 3.00 -19.62 -5.92
N SER A 261 2.77 -20.08 -7.16
CA SER A 261 1.98 -21.27 -7.46
C SER A 261 2.89 -22.33 -8.04
N ASP A 262 2.98 -23.45 -7.34
CA ASP A 262 3.75 -24.64 -7.71
C ASP A 262 5.22 -24.34 -8.01
N GLY A 263 6.13 -24.89 -7.20
CA GLY A 263 7.58 -24.88 -7.42
C GLY A 263 8.06 -25.55 -8.72
N LYS A 264 7.16 -25.77 -9.68
CA LYS A 264 7.36 -26.27 -11.04
C LYS A 264 7.16 -25.20 -12.13
N ASN A 265 6.72 -23.97 -11.81
CA ASN A 265 6.57 -22.91 -12.80
C ASN A 265 7.90 -22.19 -13.05
N PRO A 266 8.53 -22.32 -14.23
CA PRO A 266 9.83 -21.69 -14.54
C PRO A 266 9.79 -20.15 -14.61
N ASN A 267 8.61 -19.53 -14.51
CA ASN A 267 8.40 -18.09 -14.70
C ASN A 267 8.41 -17.28 -13.39
N ILE A 268 8.57 -17.91 -12.23
CA ILE A 268 8.54 -17.23 -10.91
C ILE A 268 9.78 -16.36 -10.74
N ASP A 269 10.94 -16.92 -11.08
CA ASP A 269 12.21 -16.21 -11.11
C ASP A 269 12.11 -14.98 -12.02
N THR A 270 11.42 -15.10 -13.16
CA THR A 270 11.20 -13.97 -14.09
C THR A 270 10.33 -12.89 -13.46
N ARG A 271 9.25 -13.25 -12.75
CA ARG A 271 8.36 -12.27 -12.10
C ARG A 271 9.01 -11.58 -10.91
N LEU A 272 9.80 -12.30 -10.12
CA LEU A 272 10.61 -11.72 -9.04
C LEU A 272 11.71 -10.82 -9.59
N TYR A 273 12.33 -11.24 -10.70
CA TYR A 273 13.30 -10.42 -11.42
C TYR A 273 12.66 -9.10 -11.89
N ASP A 274 11.44 -9.15 -12.42
CA ASP A 274 10.72 -7.95 -12.89
C ASP A 274 10.24 -7.05 -11.73
N LEU A 275 10.12 -7.60 -10.51
CA LEU A 275 9.67 -6.85 -9.32
C LEU A 275 10.73 -5.87 -8.82
N PHE A 276 12.01 -6.24 -8.92
CA PHE A 276 13.10 -5.41 -8.39
C PHE A 276 13.19 -4.06 -9.11
N PRO A 277 13.21 -3.97 -10.46
CA PRO A 277 13.12 -2.71 -11.19
C PRO A 277 11.91 -1.86 -10.77
N MET A 278 10.75 -2.47 -10.53
CA MET A 278 9.56 -1.72 -10.10
C MET A 278 9.76 -1.07 -8.73
N ILE A 279 10.34 -1.79 -7.77
CA ILE A 279 10.64 -1.26 -6.43
C ILE A 279 11.67 -0.13 -6.51
N GLU A 280 12.72 -0.28 -7.32
CA GLU A 280 13.71 0.78 -7.55
C GLU A 280 13.06 2.02 -8.19
N SER A 281 12.22 1.82 -9.21
CA SER A 281 11.50 2.90 -9.90
C SER A 281 10.54 3.64 -8.97
N LEU A 282 9.82 2.91 -8.10
CA LEU A 282 8.96 3.50 -7.08
C LEU A 282 9.78 4.30 -6.06
N TRP A 283 10.87 3.72 -5.55
CA TRP A 283 11.77 4.41 -4.63
C TRP A 283 12.29 5.72 -5.21
N ARG A 284 12.76 5.72 -6.47
CA ARG A 284 13.22 6.94 -7.15
C ARG A 284 12.13 7.99 -7.24
N SER A 285 10.90 7.56 -7.55
CA SER A 285 9.74 8.44 -7.64
C SER A 285 9.46 9.11 -6.29
N VAL A 286 9.50 8.33 -5.20
CA VAL A 286 9.30 8.83 -3.83
C VAL A 286 10.47 9.68 -3.34
N ASN A 287 11.70 9.30 -3.66
CA ASN A 287 12.91 10.04 -3.31
C ASN A 287 12.86 11.48 -3.86
N ASN A 288 12.27 11.66 -5.04
CA ASN A 288 12.18 12.96 -5.72
C ASN A 288 11.02 13.85 -5.28
N ILE A 289 10.10 13.36 -4.43
CA ILE A 289 9.00 14.20 -3.94
C ILE A 289 9.58 15.35 -3.11
N LEU A 290 9.11 16.58 -3.32
CA LEU A 290 9.64 17.76 -2.63
C LEU A 290 8.96 18.06 -1.29
N GLU A 291 7.73 17.61 -1.15
CA GLU A 291 6.88 17.90 0.00
C GLU A 291 6.34 16.60 0.58
N ARG A 292 5.87 16.60 1.83
CA ARG A 292 5.15 15.43 2.33
C ARG A 292 3.90 15.21 1.48
N PHE A 293 3.55 13.94 1.29
CA PHE A 293 2.29 13.56 0.66
C PHE A 293 1.13 14.41 1.18
N HIS A 294 0.56 15.21 0.28
CA HIS A 294 -0.59 16.03 0.59
C HIS A 294 -1.84 15.17 0.66
N GLN A 295 -2.93 15.76 1.14
CA GLN A 295 -4.18 15.04 1.40
C GLN A 295 -4.93 14.64 0.11
N SER A 296 -4.29 13.96 -0.85
CA SER A 296 -4.99 13.28 -1.93
C SER A 296 -5.76 12.09 -1.36
N PHE A 297 -7.04 12.34 -1.11
CA PHE A 297 -8.12 11.40 -0.80
C PHE A 297 -7.70 10.22 0.11
N PHE A 298 -7.78 10.35 1.44
CA PHE A 298 -7.63 9.20 2.37
C PHE A 298 -8.81 8.22 2.35
N PHE A 299 -9.84 8.51 1.57
CA PHE A 299 -11.04 7.70 1.47
C PHE A 299 -11.39 7.50 -0.01
N TYR A 300 -11.02 6.33 -0.50
CA TYR A 300 -11.33 5.89 -1.85
C TYR A 300 -11.69 4.41 -1.85
N LEU A 301 -12.38 4.00 -2.91
CA LEU A 301 -12.58 2.61 -3.27
C LEU A 301 -11.86 2.36 -4.60
N LEU A 302 -11.07 1.29 -4.67
CA LEU A 302 -10.43 0.84 -5.90
C LEU A 302 -11.23 -0.32 -6.49
N PRO A 303 -12.15 -0.06 -7.44
CA PRO A 303 -12.72 -1.13 -8.25
C PRO A 303 -11.67 -1.79 -9.16
N ASP A 304 -10.63 -1.05 -9.54
CA ASP A 304 -9.55 -1.50 -10.41
C ASP A 304 -8.22 -0.76 -10.10
N GLN A 305 -7.09 -1.20 -10.68
CA GLN A 305 -5.74 -0.61 -10.46
C GLN A 305 -5.65 0.81 -11.02
N LEU A 306 -6.36 1.06 -12.13
CA LEU A 306 -6.30 2.32 -12.85
C LEU A 306 -7.55 3.17 -12.64
N HIS A 307 -8.46 2.74 -11.77
CA HIS A 307 -9.71 3.44 -11.54
C HIS A 307 -10.03 3.54 -10.05
N TYR A 308 -10.46 4.72 -9.61
CA TYR A 308 -10.86 4.96 -8.22
C TYR A 308 -12.24 5.63 -8.14
N ILE A 309 -12.91 5.41 -7.01
CA ILE A 309 -14.15 6.09 -6.64
C ILE A 309 -13.85 6.94 -5.40
N SER A 310 -13.97 8.26 -5.53
CA SER A 310 -13.76 9.18 -4.42
C SER A 310 -14.90 9.13 -3.40
N ILE A 311 -14.55 9.48 -2.15
CA ILE A 311 -15.48 9.63 -1.02
C ILE A 311 -16.74 10.43 -1.33
N SER A 312 -16.63 11.48 -2.13
CA SER A 312 -17.73 12.36 -2.52
C SER A 312 -18.87 11.62 -3.23
N TYR A 313 -18.58 10.52 -3.93
CA TYR A 313 -19.59 9.75 -4.65
C TYR A 313 -20.39 8.79 -3.77
N TYR A 314 -19.91 8.43 -2.57
CA TYR A 314 -20.63 7.49 -1.72
C TYR A 314 -21.00 8.03 -0.34
N MET A 315 -20.33 9.07 0.15
CA MET A 315 -20.65 9.66 1.45
C MET A 315 -22.06 10.22 1.56
N PRO A 316 -22.64 10.90 0.54
CA PRO A 316 -24.04 11.32 0.62
C PRO A 316 -24.99 10.13 0.84
N ALA A 317 -24.71 8.97 0.24
CA ALA A 317 -25.47 7.73 0.47
C ALA A 317 -25.40 7.31 1.93
N VAL A 318 -24.17 7.29 2.47
CA VAL A 318 -23.89 6.84 3.83
C VAL A 318 -24.52 7.80 4.83
N GLY A 319 -24.44 9.11 4.58
CA GLY A 319 -25.05 10.14 5.40
C GLY A 319 -26.58 10.00 5.45
N LEU A 320 -27.24 9.82 4.29
CA LEU A 320 -28.68 9.57 4.24
C LEU A 320 -29.06 8.27 4.94
N PHE A 321 -28.26 7.22 4.80
CA PHE A 321 -28.48 5.96 5.51
C PHE A 321 -28.38 6.16 7.03
N ILE A 322 -27.31 6.78 7.53
CA ILE A 322 -27.13 7.04 8.97
C ILE A 322 -28.25 7.94 9.50
N LEU A 323 -28.57 9.02 8.78
CA LEU A 323 -29.67 9.93 9.13
C LEU A 323 -30.99 9.17 9.24
N SER A 324 -31.27 8.29 8.30
CA SER A 324 -32.49 7.49 8.31
C SER A 324 -32.55 6.51 9.50
N GLN A 325 -31.42 5.91 9.88
CA GLN A 325 -31.33 5.05 11.07
C GLN A 325 -31.50 5.86 12.36
N ALA A 326 -30.94 7.07 12.42
CA ALA A 326 -31.08 7.97 13.56
C ALA A 326 -32.55 8.42 13.74
N ILE A 327 -33.21 8.82 12.65
CA ILE A 327 -34.64 9.16 12.65
C ILE A 327 -35.47 7.95 13.11
N MET A 328 -35.16 6.76 12.60
CA MET A 328 -35.86 5.53 13.00
C MET A 328 -35.65 5.20 14.48
N SER A 329 -34.45 5.39 15.02
CA SER A 329 -34.14 5.18 16.44
C SER A 329 -34.97 6.11 17.32
N ASP A 330 -35.11 7.37 16.93
CA ASP A 330 -35.87 8.37 17.68
C ASP A 330 -37.39 8.11 17.63
N ILE A 331 -37.91 7.82 16.44
CA ILE A 331 -39.32 7.46 16.21
C ILE A 331 -39.68 6.17 16.97
N SER A 332 -38.80 5.17 16.98
CA SER A 332 -39.03 3.91 17.71
C SER A 332 -39.02 4.08 19.23
N LYS A 333 -38.43 5.15 19.78
CA LYS A 333 -38.50 5.45 21.22
C LYS A 333 -39.84 6.07 21.62
N HIS A 334 -40.50 6.77 20.70
CA HIS A 334 -41.72 7.54 20.97
C HIS A 334 -43.01 6.78 20.59
N HIS A 335 -42.93 5.77 19.73
CA HIS A 335 -44.10 4.99 19.28
C HIS A 335 -43.78 3.49 19.07
N THR A 336 -44.68 2.61 19.51
CA THR A 336 -44.66 1.16 19.23
C THR A 336 -45.11 0.90 17.79
N TYR A 337 -44.16 0.88 16.85
CA TYR A 337 -44.43 0.48 15.47
C TYR A 337 -44.23 -1.02 15.24
N ASP A 338 -45.15 -1.62 14.48
CA ASP A 338 -45.09 -3.00 14.00
C ASP A 338 -43.85 -3.27 13.14
N THR A 339 -43.39 -4.53 13.14
CA THR A 339 -42.26 -5.05 12.37
C THR A 339 -42.34 -4.73 10.87
N LEU A 340 -43.55 -4.61 10.31
CA LEU A 340 -43.80 -4.30 8.89
C LEU A 340 -43.48 -2.85 8.53
N ALA A 341 -43.74 -1.88 9.42
CA ALA A 341 -43.40 -0.47 9.19
C ALA A 341 -41.88 -0.27 9.18
N ARG A 342 -41.15 -1.00 10.05
CA ARG A 342 -39.68 -1.02 10.05
C ARG A 342 -39.12 -1.56 8.73
N PHE A 343 -39.71 -2.64 8.20
CA PHE A 343 -39.28 -3.23 6.92
C PHE A 343 -39.58 -2.31 5.72
N MET A 344 -40.77 -1.71 5.66
CA MET A 344 -41.16 -0.76 4.61
C MET A 344 -40.29 0.50 4.58
N LEU A 345 -39.87 0.99 5.75
CA LEU A 345 -39.00 2.16 5.86
C LEU A 345 -37.56 1.83 5.47
N ILE A 346 -37.02 0.66 5.87
CA ILE A 346 -35.73 0.17 5.37
C ILE A 346 -35.76 -0.01 3.85
N ALA A 347 -36.83 -0.58 3.29
CA ALA A 347 -37.02 -0.70 1.84
C ALA A 347 -37.10 0.69 1.17
N TRP A 348 -37.81 1.65 1.78
CA TRP A 348 -37.88 3.04 1.30
C TRP A 348 -36.50 3.70 1.31
N ILE A 349 -35.70 3.54 2.37
CA ILE A 349 -34.33 4.05 2.49
C ILE A 349 -33.42 3.46 1.40
N VAL A 350 -33.53 2.15 1.13
CA VAL A 350 -32.79 1.49 0.05
C VAL A 350 -33.21 2.06 -1.31
N THR A 351 -34.49 2.33 -1.53
CA THR A 351 -34.99 2.92 -2.78
C THR A 351 -34.62 4.40 -2.94
N VAL A 352 -34.72 5.23 -1.89
CA VAL A 352 -34.39 6.66 -1.92
C VAL A 352 -32.89 6.87 -2.06
N SER A 353 -32.08 6.10 -1.31
CA SER A 353 -30.63 6.13 -1.50
C SER A 353 -30.21 5.67 -2.89
N SER A 354 -31.02 4.88 -3.63
CA SER A 354 -30.76 4.57 -5.04
C SER A 354 -31.25 5.67 -6.00
N TYR A 355 -32.31 6.40 -5.65
CA TYR A 355 -32.92 7.47 -6.46
C TYR A 355 -32.16 8.80 -6.38
N ASP A 356 -31.65 9.17 -5.20
CA ASP A 356 -30.86 10.40 -5.02
C ASP A 356 -29.54 10.36 -5.81
N PHE A 357 -28.97 9.17 -6.06
CA PHE A 357 -27.84 9.05 -6.99
C PHE A 357 -28.22 9.30 -8.45
N ALA A 358 -29.42 8.90 -8.86
CA ALA A 358 -29.92 9.23 -10.19
C ALA A 358 -30.13 10.75 -10.34
N LEU A 359 -30.62 11.43 -9.30
CA LEU A 359 -30.77 12.89 -9.28
C LEU A 359 -29.43 13.64 -9.28
N VAL A 360 -28.46 13.24 -8.45
CA VAL A 360 -27.10 13.81 -8.47
C VAL A 360 -26.45 13.60 -9.84
N TYR A 361 -26.72 12.47 -10.51
CA TYR A 361 -26.21 12.18 -11.85
C TYR A 361 -26.91 12.97 -12.96
N ILE A 362 -28.22 13.20 -12.88
CA ILE A 362 -28.99 14.04 -13.82
C ILE A 362 -28.62 15.52 -13.65
N CYS A 363 -28.31 15.96 -12.42
CA CYS A 363 -27.94 17.34 -12.13
C CYS A 363 -26.45 17.65 -12.41
N SER A 364 -25.54 16.66 -12.43
CA SER A 364 -24.10 16.93 -12.64
C SER A 364 -23.75 17.53 -14.02
N PRO A 365 -24.36 17.13 -15.16
CA PRO A 365 -24.15 17.79 -16.45
C PRO A 365 -24.68 19.22 -16.46
N LEU A 366 -25.79 19.49 -15.78
CA LEU A 366 -26.39 20.82 -15.66
C LEU A 366 -25.52 21.78 -14.84
N PHE A 367 -24.81 21.26 -13.83
CA PHE A 367 -23.85 22.02 -13.05
C PHE A 367 -22.53 22.29 -13.81
N TYR A 368 -22.09 21.35 -14.64
CA TYR A 368 -20.89 21.52 -15.48
C TYR A 368 -21.09 22.55 -16.60
N ILE A 369 -22.30 22.64 -17.15
CA ILE A 369 -22.66 23.62 -18.20
C ILE A 369 -22.80 25.05 -17.64
N THR A 370 -23.13 25.19 -16.35
CA THR A 370 -23.28 26.51 -15.71
C THR A 370 -21.96 27.10 -15.22
N LEU A 371 -20.92 26.29 -15.01
CA LEU A 371 -19.57 26.74 -14.66
C LEU A 371 -18.68 27.11 -15.87
N LEU A 372 -19.12 26.77 -17.10
CA LEU A 372 -18.43 27.07 -18.36
C LEU A 372 -19.00 28.30 -19.09
N LYS A 373 -19.78 29.15 -18.40
CA LYS A 373 -20.28 30.42 -18.91
C LYS A 373 -19.75 31.60 -18.13
#